data_AF-A0A2W4LF50-F1
#
_entry.id   AF-A0A2W4LF50-F1
#
_cell.length_a   1.000
_cell.length_b   1.000
_cell.length_c   1.000
_cell.angle_alpha   90.00
_cell.angle_beta   90.00
_cell.angle_gamma   90.00
#
_symmetry.space_group_name_H-M   'P 1'
#
loop_
_entity.id
_entity.type
_entity.pdbx_description
1 polymer ?
#
loop_
_entity_poly.entity_id
_entity_poly.type
_entity_poly.pdbx_seq_one_letter_code
_entity_poly.pdbx_strand_id
1 'polypeptide(L)'
;GFFVWPLFPAGLGAGLLRRGEWVPRAAVGLTVVMLVSLAVLNPDGYAARRNIARFEETSKIDIWYVRGLSADATPALVTLPDPLRRCALSWIATELAEPDPWYAWNLGRARARAVLAELGPDAVGDIDDCEAAERFDSRRPRR
;
A
#
# COMPACT_ATOMS: atom_id res chain seq x y z
N GLY A 1 60.28 -17.46 -25.09
CA GLY A 1 59.37 -17.45 -23.95
C GLY A 1 57.95 -17.43 -24.47
N PHE A 2 57.17 -18.46 -24.18
CA PHE A 2 55.76 -18.58 -24.57
C PHE A 2 54.91 -17.69 -23.65
N PHE A 3 54.32 -16.63 -24.21
CA PHE A 3 53.36 -15.78 -23.52
C PHE A 3 51.97 -16.38 -23.71
N VAL A 4 51.54 -17.20 -22.75
CA VAL A 4 50.19 -17.77 -22.72
C VAL A 4 49.26 -16.71 -22.15
N TRP A 5 48.39 -16.13 -22.97
CA TRP A 5 47.23 -15.39 -22.49
C TRP A 5 46.31 -16.36 -21.74
N PRO A 6 45.92 -16.10 -20.47
CA PRO A 6 44.85 -16.86 -19.86
C PRO A 6 43.55 -16.51 -20.60
N LEU A 7 42.98 -17.54 -21.22
CA LEU A 7 41.58 -17.61 -21.62
C LEU A 7 40.72 -16.98 -20.53
N PHE A 8 40.00 -15.90 -20.86
CA PHE A 8 38.79 -15.56 -20.13
C PHE A 8 37.80 -16.71 -20.37
N PRO A 9 37.40 -17.53 -19.38
CA PRO A 9 36.26 -18.39 -19.58
C PRO A 9 35.01 -17.50 -19.60
N ALA A 10 34.63 -17.06 -20.80
CA ALA A 10 33.28 -16.63 -21.13
C ALA A 10 32.35 -17.84 -21.01
N GLY A 11 32.06 -18.26 -19.79
CA GLY A 11 31.52 -19.59 -19.52
C GLY A 11 30.39 -19.68 -18.50
N LEU A 12 29.93 -18.56 -17.92
CA LEU A 12 28.85 -18.59 -16.92
C LEU A 12 27.57 -17.85 -17.31
N GLY A 13 27.51 -17.22 -18.49
CA GLY A 13 26.29 -16.60 -19.01
C GLY A 13 25.52 -17.46 -20.03
N ALA A 14 26.20 -18.36 -20.73
CA ALA A 14 25.67 -19.03 -21.92
C ALA A 14 25.00 -20.40 -21.67
N GLY A 15 24.87 -20.82 -20.39
CA GLY A 15 24.13 -22.03 -20.00
C GLY A 15 22.64 -21.80 -19.78
N LEU A 16 22.24 -20.57 -19.38
CA LEU A 16 20.84 -20.20 -19.16
C LEU A 16 20.04 -20.04 -20.45
N LEU A 17 20.71 -19.72 -21.56
CA LEU A 17 20.07 -19.37 -22.83
C LEU A 17 19.78 -20.57 -23.75
N ARG A 18 20.26 -21.78 -23.44
CA ARG A 18 20.06 -22.96 -24.31
C ARG A 18 18.79 -23.77 -24.04
N ARG A 19 17.91 -23.29 -23.15
CA ARG A 19 16.58 -23.87 -22.90
C ARG A 19 15.54 -22.73 -22.79
N GLY A 20 15.33 -21.98 -23.86
CA GLY A 20 14.48 -20.77 -23.85
C GLY A 20 13.02 -20.98 -23.45
N GLU A 21 12.52 -22.22 -23.40
CA GLU A 21 11.10 -22.50 -23.16
C GLU A 21 10.65 -22.48 -21.68
N TRP A 22 11.56 -22.65 -20.72
CA TRP A 22 11.22 -22.59 -19.28
C TRP A 22 11.37 -21.19 -18.69
N VAL A 23 12.19 -20.32 -19.29
CA VAL A 23 12.46 -18.97 -18.80
C VAL A 23 11.17 -18.12 -18.73
N PRO A 24 10.29 -18.09 -19.76
CA PRO A 24 9.03 -17.36 -19.67
C PRO A 24 8.13 -17.89 -18.57
N ARG A 25 8.08 -19.23 -18.40
CA ARG A 25 7.26 -19.87 -17.35
C ARG A 25 7.77 -19.56 -15.95
N ALA A 26 9.08 -19.58 -15.74
CA ALA A 26 9.69 -19.20 -14.48
C ALA A 26 9.47 -17.73 -14.15
N ALA A 27 9.59 -16.84 -15.14
CA ALA A 27 9.31 -15.41 -14.96
C ALA A 27 7.85 -15.16 -14.55
N VAL A 28 6.88 -15.79 -15.24
CA VAL A 28 5.46 -15.71 -14.87
C VAL A 28 5.24 -16.27 -13.46
N GLY A 29 5.81 -17.43 -13.15
CA GLY A 29 5.70 -18.05 -11.82
C GLY A 29 6.23 -17.14 -10.71
N LEU A 30 7.40 -16.52 -10.91
CA LEU A 30 7.98 -15.59 -9.95
C LEU A 30 7.10 -14.34 -9.76
N THR A 31 6.57 -13.77 -10.84
CA THR A 31 5.64 -12.63 -10.77
C THR A 31 4.38 -12.98 -10.00
N VAL A 32 3.77 -14.14 -10.26
CA VAL A 32 2.59 -14.61 -9.52
C VAL A 32 2.90 -14.77 -8.04
N VAL A 33 4.03 -15.42 -7.69
CA VAL A 33 4.47 -15.57 -6.30
C VAL A 33 4.68 -14.21 -5.63
N MET A 34 5.30 -13.26 -6.33
CA MET A 34 5.51 -11.90 -5.82
C MET A 34 4.17 -11.19 -5.58
N LEU A 35 3.24 -11.23 -6.53
CA LEU A 35 1.92 -10.60 -6.40
C LEU A 35 1.10 -11.20 -5.27
N VAL A 36 1.07 -12.54 -5.15
CA VAL A 36 0.41 -13.23 -4.04
C VAL A 36 1.04 -12.85 -2.71
N SER A 37 2.37 -12.78 -2.64
CA SER A 37 3.07 -12.35 -1.43
C SER A 37 2.69 -10.92 -1.04
N LEU A 38 2.62 -9.99 -1.99
CA LEU A 38 2.19 -8.61 -1.72
C LEU A 38 0.74 -8.56 -1.22
N ALA A 39 -0.16 -9.32 -1.84
CA ALA A 39 -1.56 -9.38 -1.43
C ALA A 39 -1.72 -9.95 0.00
N VAL A 40 -0.95 -10.98 0.36
CA VAL A 40 -0.95 -11.57 1.70
C VAL A 40 -0.35 -10.62 2.75
N LEU A 41 0.78 -9.99 2.41
CA LEU A 41 1.46 -9.06 3.33
C LEU A 41 0.65 -7.78 3.57
N ASN A 42 -0.17 -7.36 2.60
CA ASN A 42 -0.96 -6.13 2.64
C ASN A 42 -0.11 -4.92 3.10
N PRO A 43 0.82 -4.44 2.24
CA PRO A 43 1.78 -3.41 2.61
C PRO A 43 1.11 -2.11 3.08
N ASP A 44 -0.01 -1.72 2.47
CA ASP A 44 -0.74 -0.50 2.83
C ASP A 44 -1.40 -0.62 4.20
N GLY A 45 -2.03 -1.76 4.49
CA GLY A 45 -2.56 -2.05 5.83
C GLY A 45 -1.46 -2.12 6.89
N TYR A 46 -0.28 -2.67 6.55
CA TYR A 46 0.88 -2.67 7.44
C TYR A 46 1.41 -1.25 7.68
N ALA A 47 1.54 -0.44 6.63
CA ALA A 47 1.99 0.95 6.70
C ALA A 47 1.04 1.80 7.56
N ALA A 48 -0.29 1.62 7.40
CA ALA A 48 -1.29 2.28 8.22
C ALA A 48 -1.12 1.94 9.71
N ARG A 49 -1.09 0.65 10.06
CA ARG A 49 -0.91 0.19 11.46
C ARG A 49 0.40 0.73 12.05
N ARG A 50 1.49 0.72 11.28
CA ARG A 50 2.79 1.21 11.75
C ARG A 50 2.80 2.72 11.98
N ASN A 51 2.16 3.50 11.11
CA ASN A 51 2.03 4.94 11.29
C ASN A 51 1.13 5.29 12.47
N ILE A 52 0.04 4.55 12.67
CA ILE A 52 -0.87 4.74 13.82
C ILE A 52 -0.17 4.38 15.13
N ALA A 53 0.57 3.27 15.19
CA ALA A 53 1.35 2.91 16.38
C ALA A 53 2.37 4.01 16.72
N ARG A 54 3.08 4.56 15.70
CA ARG A 54 3.97 5.71 15.91
C ARG A 54 3.21 6.95 16.37
N PHE A 55 2.00 7.16 15.86
CA PHE A 55 1.14 8.28 16.26
C PHE A 55 0.75 8.18 17.73
N GLU A 56 0.46 7.00 18.26
CA GLU A 56 0.17 6.83 19.69
C GLU A 56 1.36 7.22 20.58
N GLU A 57 2.59 6.95 20.12
CA GLU A 57 3.82 7.29 20.86
C GLU A 57 4.22 8.78 20.70
N THR A 58 4.11 9.32 19.50
CA THR A 58 4.68 10.63 19.12
C THR A 58 3.64 11.73 18.99
N SER A 59 2.35 11.38 18.94
CA SER A 59 1.24 12.27 18.55
C SER A 59 1.43 12.97 17.21
N LYS A 60 2.20 12.36 16.29
CA LYS A 60 2.46 12.88 14.94
C LYS A 60 2.09 11.89 13.86
N ILE A 61 1.43 12.38 12.81
CA ILE A 61 1.01 11.58 11.67
C ILE A 61 0.95 12.43 10.41
N ASP A 62 1.56 11.94 9.34
CA ASP A 62 1.43 12.55 8.02
C ASP A 62 0.07 12.16 7.45
N ILE A 63 -0.91 13.05 7.62
CA ILE A 63 -2.28 12.77 7.21
C ILE A 63 -2.42 12.61 5.70
N TRP A 64 -1.65 13.36 4.91
CA TRP A 64 -1.70 13.30 3.45
C TRP A 64 -1.14 11.98 2.93
N TYR A 65 -0.08 11.46 3.55
CA TYR A 65 0.42 10.12 3.28
C TYR A 65 -0.64 9.05 3.60
N VAL A 66 -1.24 9.12 4.80
CA VAL A 66 -2.19 8.11 5.27
C VAL A 66 -3.49 8.11 4.47
N ARG A 67 -3.98 9.29 4.06
CA ARG A 67 -5.13 9.47 3.16
C ARG A 67 -4.92 8.86 1.77
N GLY A 68 -3.67 8.82 1.30
CA GLY A 68 -3.32 8.26 0.00
C GLY A 68 -3.21 6.73 -0.04
N LEU A 69 -3.41 6.04 1.10
CA LEU A 69 -3.36 4.58 1.15
C LEU A 69 -4.58 3.95 0.48
N SER A 70 -4.40 2.74 -0.04
CA SER A 70 -5.48 1.96 -0.66
C SER A 70 -6.60 1.61 0.33
N ALA A 71 -7.75 1.17 -0.21
CA ALA A 71 -8.89 0.64 0.53
C ALA A 71 -8.52 -0.48 1.53
N ASP A 72 -7.44 -1.23 1.29
CA ASP A 72 -6.93 -2.26 2.20
C ASP A 72 -6.47 -1.72 3.57
N ALA A 73 -6.18 -0.42 3.66
CA ALA A 73 -5.82 0.26 4.90
C ALA A 73 -7.02 0.59 5.79
N THR A 74 -8.25 0.60 5.25
CA THR A 74 -9.47 1.05 5.93
C THR A 74 -9.63 0.52 7.37
N PRO A 75 -9.45 -0.79 7.66
CA PRO A 75 -9.62 -1.32 9.01
C PRO A 75 -8.65 -0.74 10.05
N ALA A 76 -7.48 -0.26 9.61
CA ALA A 76 -6.56 0.45 10.49
C ALA A 76 -6.95 1.93 10.61
N LEU A 77 -7.35 2.57 9.52
CA LEU A 77 -7.69 4.01 9.51
C LEU A 77 -8.87 4.37 10.43
N VAL A 78 -9.83 3.46 10.60
CA VAL A 78 -10.99 3.71 11.47
C VAL A 78 -10.65 3.87 12.96
N THR A 79 -9.46 3.45 13.38
CA THR A 79 -9.03 3.58 14.78
C THR A 79 -8.50 4.97 15.11
N LEU A 80 -8.28 5.82 14.10
CA LEU A 80 -7.85 7.19 14.31
C LEU A 80 -8.98 8.02 14.97
N PRO A 81 -8.63 9.02 15.80
CA PRO A 81 -9.59 10.00 16.28
C PRO A 81 -9.96 10.98 15.17
N ASP A 82 -11.12 11.63 15.27
CA ASP A 82 -11.45 12.76 14.41
C ASP A 82 -10.61 13.99 14.82
N PRO A 83 -10.19 14.85 13.87
CA PRO A 83 -10.55 14.86 12.44
C PRO A 83 -9.70 13.94 11.54
N LEU A 84 -8.68 13.26 12.08
CA LEU A 84 -7.72 12.45 11.31
C LEU A 84 -8.41 11.31 10.56
N ARG A 85 -9.31 10.58 11.22
CA ARG A 85 -10.06 9.48 10.60
C ARG A 85 -10.91 9.94 9.43
N ARG A 86 -11.69 11.00 9.63
CA ARG A 86 -12.55 11.61 8.60
C ARG A 86 -11.75 12.00 7.35
N CYS A 87 -10.61 12.68 7.52
CA CYS A 87 -9.73 12.99 6.39
C CYS A 87 -9.11 11.73 5.75
N ALA A 88 -8.63 10.77 6.56
CA ALA A 88 -8.00 9.56 6.06
C ALA A 88 -8.95 8.69 5.22
N LEU A 89 -10.24 8.65 5.58
CA LEU A 89 -11.27 7.89 4.85
C LEU A 89 -11.83 8.65 3.64
N SER A 90 -11.58 9.96 3.52
CA SER A 90 -12.20 10.81 2.49
C SER A 90 -11.88 10.33 1.07
N TRP A 91 -10.62 9.96 0.80
CA TRP A 91 -10.20 9.53 -0.54
C TRP A 91 -10.78 8.15 -0.91
N ILE A 92 -10.73 7.22 0.04
CA ILE A 92 -11.28 5.86 -0.13
C ILE A 92 -12.78 5.92 -0.37
N ALA A 93 -13.51 6.77 0.35
CA ALA A 93 -14.95 6.95 0.15
C ALA A 93 -15.26 7.50 -1.25
N THR A 94 -14.50 8.49 -1.73
CA THR A 94 -14.64 9.00 -3.09
C THR A 94 -14.36 7.92 -4.13
N GLU A 95 -13.30 7.13 -3.96
CA GLU A 95 -12.93 6.08 -4.90
C GLU A 95 -13.95 4.93 -4.97
N LEU A 96 -14.68 4.69 -3.88
CA LEU A 96 -15.67 3.61 -3.75
C LEU A 96 -17.10 4.07 -4.01
N ALA A 97 -17.33 5.36 -4.29
CA ALA A 97 -18.65 5.93 -4.55
C ALA A 97 -19.28 5.34 -5.82
N GLU A 98 -18.46 5.02 -6.82
CA GLU A 98 -18.91 4.32 -8.02
C GLU A 98 -18.79 2.79 -7.89
N PRO A 99 -19.69 2.03 -8.54
CA PRO A 99 -19.56 0.59 -8.67
C PRO A 99 -18.31 0.20 -9.45
N ASP A 100 -17.57 -0.79 -8.95
CA ASP A 100 -16.42 -1.33 -9.68
C ASP A 100 -16.88 -2.08 -10.94
N PRO A 101 -16.19 -1.92 -12.08
CA PRO A 101 -16.29 -2.86 -13.18
C PRO A 101 -16.04 -4.30 -12.71
N TRP A 102 -16.61 -5.28 -13.41
CA TRP A 102 -16.53 -6.69 -13.01
C TRP A 102 -15.08 -7.21 -12.83
N TYR A 103 -14.11 -6.64 -13.55
CA TYR A 103 -12.69 -7.01 -13.49
C TYR A 103 -11.90 -6.24 -12.42
N ALA A 104 -12.48 -5.22 -11.79
CA ALA A 104 -11.83 -4.38 -10.79
C ALA A 104 -12.20 -4.78 -9.35
N TRP A 105 -12.90 -5.91 -9.18
CA TRP A 105 -13.24 -6.41 -7.86
C TRP A 105 -11.98 -6.75 -7.06
N ASN A 106 -11.93 -6.26 -5.82
CA ASN A 106 -10.83 -6.48 -4.88
C ASN A 106 -11.39 -6.67 -3.46
N LEU A 107 -10.80 -7.59 -2.70
CA LEU A 107 -11.25 -7.93 -1.35
C LEU A 107 -11.13 -6.76 -0.37
N GLY A 108 -10.09 -5.93 -0.50
CA GLY A 108 -9.90 -4.68 0.23
C GLY A 108 -11.03 -3.68 -0.01
N ARG A 109 -11.38 -3.45 -1.28
CA ARG A 109 -12.53 -2.59 -1.66
C ARG A 109 -13.83 -3.11 -1.07
N ALA A 110 -14.06 -4.43 -1.10
CA ALA A 110 -15.26 -5.04 -0.52
C ALA A 110 -15.34 -4.83 1.01
N ARG A 111 -14.23 -5.01 1.74
CA ARG A 111 -14.16 -4.75 3.18
C ARG A 111 -14.32 -3.26 3.49
N ALA A 112 -13.67 -2.39 2.72
CA ALA A 112 -13.77 -0.95 2.91
C ALA A 112 -15.21 -0.46 2.76
N ARG A 113 -15.95 -0.94 1.74
CA ARG A 113 -17.38 -0.63 1.58
C ARG A 113 -18.20 -1.09 2.79
N ALA A 114 -17.94 -2.28 3.31
CA ALA A 114 -18.65 -2.79 4.49
C ALA A 114 -18.40 -1.90 5.72
N VAL A 115 -17.15 -1.50 5.95
CA VAL A 115 -16.77 -0.61 7.07
C VAL A 115 -17.38 0.79 6.90
N LEU A 116 -17.32 1.37 5.70
CA LEU A 116 -17.92 2.68 5.42
C LEU A 116 -19.45 2.65 5.59
N ALA A 117 -20.11 1.57 5.18
CA ALA A 117 -21.55 1.40 5.37
C ALA A 117 -21.93 1.28 6.85
N GLU A 118 -21.09 0.64 7.68
CA GLU A 118 -21.28 0.53 9.13
C GLU A 118 -21.11 1.87 9.85
N LEU A 119 -20.09 2.65 9.45
CA LEU A 119 -19.80 3.95 10.06
C LEU A 119 -20.79 5.04 9.65
N GLY A 120 -21.37 4.94 8.46
CA GLY A 120 -22.29 5.92 7.91
C GLY A 120 -21.58 7.13 7.28
N PRO A 121 -22.35 8.04 6.65
CA PRO A 121 -21.82 9.17 5.89
C PRO A 121 -21.04 10.17 6.76
N ASP A 122 -21.40 10.30 8.04
CA ASP A 122 -20.76 11.23 8.96
C ASP A 122 -19.31 10.86 9.31
N ALA A 123 -18.86 9.64 8.99
CA ALA A 123 -17.48 9.23 9.22
C ALA A 123 -16.53 9.59 8.08
N VAL A 124 -17.05 10.05 6.95
CA VAL A 124 -16.27 10.51 5.80
C VAL A 124 -16.17 12.03 5.85
N GLY A 125 -14.95 12.54 5.89
CA GLY A 125 -14.70 13.98 5.94
C GLY A 125 -14.60 14.64 4.57
N ASP A 126 -14.51 15.95 4.59
CA ASP A 126 -14.24 16.79 3.43
C ASP A 126 -12.83 17.43 3.47
N ILE A 127 -12.62 18.47 2.67
CA ILE A 127 -11.35 19.20 2.65
C ILE A 127 -11.08 19.94 3.96
N ASP A 128 -12.11 20.42 4.65
CA ASP A 128 -11.98 21.16 5.92
C ASP A 128 -11.55 20.21 7.04
N ASP A 129 -12.06 18.97 7.06
CA ASP A 129 -11.58 17.93 7.97
C ASP A 129 -10.09 17.62 7.72
N CYS A 130 -9.63 17.66 6.46
CA CYS A 130 -8.23 17.47 6.12
C CYS A 130 -7.34 18.64 6.53
N GLU A 131 -7.78 19.88 6.35
CA GLU A 131 -7.06 21.04 6.87
C GLU A 131 -7.01 21.04 8.40
N ALA A 132 -8.09 20.61 9.08
CA ALA A 132 -8.13 20.46 10.52
C ALA A 132 -7.16 19.38 11.01
N ALA A 133 -7.06 18.26 10.28
CA ALA A 133 -6.10 17.19 10.53
C ALA A 133 -4.64 17.65 10.37
N GLU A 134 -4.32 18.40 9.31
CA GLU A 134 -2.97 18.95 9.12
C GLU A 134 -2.60 19.98 10.21
N ARG A 135 -3.59 20.79 10.63
CA ARG A 135 -3.43 21.72 11.74
C ARG A 135 -3.19 21.01 13.08
N PHE A 136 -3.82 19.84 13.27
CA PHE A 136 -3.59 19.02 14.44
C PHE A 136 -2.13 18.54 14.52
N ASP A 137 -1.57 18.05 13.41
CA ASP A 137 -0.17 17.55 13.37
C ASP A 137 0.87 18.67 13.54
N SER A 138 0.66 19.80 12.86
CA SER A 138 1.59 20.94 12.88
C SER A 138 1.70 21.63 14.25
N ARG A 139 0.65 21.59 15.07
CA ARG A 139 0.63 22.19 16.42
C ARG A 139 1.38 21.36 17.46
N ARG A 140 1.75 20.10 17.17
CA ARG A 140 2.42 19.24 18.14
C ARG A 140 3.95 19.42 18.07
N PRO A 141 4.65 19.71 19.19
CA PRO A 141 6.10 19.85 19.17
C PRO A 141 6.80 18.53 18.76
N ARG A 142 7.94 18.63 18.08
CA ARG A 142 8.81 17.46 17.84
C ARG A 142 9.55 17.17 19.15
N ARG A 143 9.28 16.00 19.73
CA ARG A 143 9.95 15.52 20.95
C ARG A 143 11.33 14.95 20.61
#